data_AF-A0A537G6E8-F1
#
_entry.id   AF-A0A537G6E8-F1
#
_cell.length_a   1.000
_cell.length_b   1.000
_cell.length_c   1.000
_cell.angle_alpha   90.00
_cell.angle_beta   90.00
_cell.angle_gamma   90.00
#
_symmetry.space_group_name_H-M   'P 1'
#
loop_
_entity.id
_entity.type
_entity.pdbx_description
1 polymer ?
#
loop_
_entity_poly.entity_id
_entity_poly.type
_entity_poly.pdbx_seq_one_letter_code
_entity_poly.pdbx_strand_id
1 'polypeptide(L)'
;FKLPDATEAAIEEQMERPMGCNEAARLGRARRVDDAGGRYIEFCKSTFPAELDLKGMQIVVDCAHGAAYNVAPHVFHELGADVVPIGVKPDGLNINEASGTASPWSLVSEVKSHSADLGVALDGDGDRVLIVDDAGRAYDGDQLLYAVAKHRAAKKTLPGVAGTLMTNYAFEKAMARLGVPFARARVGDRYVLELLRDKGWELGGENSGHIICLDKHTTGDGIVSALQVLHATRQLGRSLAELTADLVLYPQVLINVAVPRDFDWQKHHSIMKAQAAAERSLNGRGRVLLRPSGTEPVLRVMVEGEPREAIESAAQSIAAAVRSAAS
;
A
#
# COMPACT_ATOMS: atom_id res chain seq x y z
N PHE A 1 -1.55 -11.83 -11.96
CA PHE A 1 -1.27 -12.67 -10.77
C PHE A 1 0.21 -12.99 -10.68
N LYS A 2 0.78 -13.09 -9.47
CA LYS A 2 2.18 -13.51 -9.26
C LYS A 2 2.37 -14.97 -9.70
N LEU A 3 3.59 -15.33 -10.07
CA LEU A 3 3.92 -16.70 -10.44
C LEU A 3 3.88 -17.59 -9.18
N PRO A 4 3.36 -18.83 -9.26
CA PRO A 4 3.47 -19.79 -8.17
C PRO A 4 4.94 -20.12 -7.87
N ASP A 5 5.28 -20.44 -6.62
CA ASP A 5 6.66 -20.82 -6.23
C ASP A 5 7.23 -21.95 -7.09
N ALA A 6 6.39 -22.95 -7.40
CA ALA A 6 6.79 -24.06 -8.25
C ALA A 6 7.15 -23.60 -9.68
N THR A 7 6.52 -22.54 -10.19
CA THR A 7 6.84 -21.96 -11.50
C THR A 7 8.11 -21.13 -11.43
N GLU A 8 8.31 -20.32 -10.38
CA GLU A 8 9.55 -19.57 -10.17
C GLU A 8 10.75 -20.52 -10.04
N ALA A 9 10.65 -21.55 -9.20
CA ALA A 9 11.69 -22.57 -9.04
C ALA A 9 11.98 -23.34 -10.35
N ALA A 10 10.95 -23.64 -11.15
CA ALA A 10 11.14 -24.27 -12.45
C ALA A 10 11.86 -23.34 -13.44
N ILE A 11 11.58 -22.03 -13.42
CA ILE A 11 12.30 -21.04 -14.23
C ILE A 11 13.76 -20.96 -13.80
N GLU A 12 14.03 -20.88 -12.49
CA GLU A 12 15.40 -20.90 -11.93
C GLU A 12 16.17 -22.16 -12.36
N GLU A 13 15.54 -23.34 -12.28
CA GLU A 13 16.16 -24.59 -12.74
C GLU A 13 16.47 -24.56 -14.24
N GLN A 14 15.61 -23.96 -15.07
CA GLN A 14 15.89 -23.81 -16.50
C GLN A 14 17.03 -22.81 -16.78
N MET A 15 17.18 -21.76 -15.97
CA MET A 15 18.27 -20.78 -16.12
C MET A 15 19.66 -21.38 -15.90
N GLU A 16 19.75 -22.44 -15.08
CA GLU A 16 20.99 -23.20 -14.85
C GLU A 16 21.34 -24.17 -15.99
N ARG A 17 20.41 -24.41 -16.92
CA ARG A 17 20.64 -25.31 -18.06
C ARG A 17 21.27 -24.55 -19.23
N PRO A 18 22.06 -25.23 -20.10
CA PRO A 18 22.61 -24.61 -21.30
C PRO A 18 21.50 -24.03 -22.19
N MET A 19 21.67 -22.79 -22.63
CA MET A 19 20.75 -22.17 -23.60
C MET A 19 20.80 -22.92 -24.94
N GLY A 20 19.63 -23.33 -25.42
CA GLY A 20 19.42 -23.81 -26.78
C GLY A 20 18.87 -22.73 -27.70
N CYS A 21 18.92 -22.98 -29.01
CA CYS A 21 18.24 -22.17 -30.02
C CYS A 21 17.22 -23.02 -30.76
N ASN A 22 16.02 -22.49 -30.94
CA ASN A 22 15.02 -23.14 -31.78
C ASN A 22 15.45 -23.08 -33.26
N GLU A 23 14.93 -24.01 -34.06
CA GLU A 23 15.06 -23.95 -35.52
C GLU A 23 14.55 -22.62 -36.07
N ALA A 24 15.16 -22.13 -37.16
CA ALA A 24 14.85 -20.81 -37.72
C ALA A 24 13.34 -20.57 -37.96
N ALA A 25 12.62 -21.61 -38.39
CA ALA A 25 11.18 -21.54 -38.65
C ALA A 25 10.32 -21.41 -37.37
N ARG A 26 10.87 -21.74 -36.19
CA ARG A 26 10.19 -21.72 -34.87
C ARG A 26 10.66 -20.58 -33.97
N LEU A 27 11.50 -19.68 -34.46
CA LEU A 27 11.92 -18.50 -33.72
C LEU A 27 10.74 -17.55 -33.48
N GLY A 28 10.62 -17.06 -32.24
CA GLY A 28 9.61 -16.07 -31.86
C GLY A 28 9.77 -14.76 -32.63
N ARG A 29 8.66 -14.05 -32.84
CA ARG A 29 8.63 -12.74 -33.51
C ARG A 29 8.25 -11.65 -32.52
N ALA A 30 8.88 -10.49 -32.62
CA ALA A 30 8.56 -9.31 -31.82
C ALA A 30 7.83 -8.26 -32.67
N ARG A 31 6.85 -7.59 -32.08
CA ARG A 31 6.16 -6.42 -32.66
C ARG A 31 5.86 -5.39 -31.57
N ARG A 32 5.79 -4.12 -31.94
CA ARG A 32 5.30 -3.05 -31.05
C ARG A 32 3.78 -3.05 -31.01
N VAL A 33 3.22 -2.66 -29.88
CA VAL A 33 1.77 -2.50 -29.65
C VAL A 33 1.55 -1.05 -29.23
N ASP A 34 1.34 -0.20 -30.22
CA ASP A 34 1.38 1.25 -30.02
C ASP A 34 0.09 1.80 -29.36
N ASP A 35 -0.99 1.01 -29.35
CA ASP A 35 -2.31 1.36 -28.77
C ASP A 35 -2.49 0.91 -27.31
N ALA A 36 -1.46 0.29 -26.70
CA ALA A 36 -1.56 -0.27 -25.36
C ALA A 36 -1.95 0.76 -24.28
N GLY A 37 -1.39 1.98 -24.37
CA GLY A 37 -1.69 3.07 -23.44
C GLY A 37 -3.17 3.47 -23.48
N GLY A 38 -3.73 3.70 -24.67
CA GLY A 38 -5.15 4.06 -24.83
C GLY A 38 -6.09 2.96 -24.34
N ARG A 39 -5.77 1.69 -24.61
CA ARG A 39 -6.54 0.54 -24.11
C ARG A 39 -6.53 0.46 -22.58
N TYR A 40 -5.39 0.77 -21.96
CA TYR A 40 -5.27 0.79 -20.51
C TYR A 40 -5.98 1.99 -19.88
N ILE A 41 -5.93 3.17 -20.51
CA ILE A 41 -6.71 4.35 -20.09
C ILE A 41 -8.21 4.01 -20.04
N GLU A 42 -8.76 3.42 -21.10
CA GLU A 42 -10.16 2.99 -21.14
C GLU A 42 -10.48 1.94 -20.07
N PHE A 43 -9.57 0.99 -19.84
CA PHE A 43 -9.70 0.02 -18.75
C PHE A 43 -9.79 0.73 -17.39
N CYS A 44 -8.86 1.62 -17.05
CA CYS A 44 -8.87 2.35 -15.79
C CYS A 44 -10.17 3.14 -15.60
N LYS A 45 -10.60 3.87 -16.63
CA LYS A 45 -11.88 4.61 -16.63
C LYS A 45 -13.07 3.69 -16.36
N SER A 46 -13.10 2.50 -16.96
CA SER A 46 -14.17 1.51 -16.74
C SER A 46 -14.28 1.01 -15.29
N THR A 47 -13.25 1.23 -14.46
CA THR A 47 -13.29 0.91 -13.02
C THR A 47 -14.03 1.95 -12.18
N PHE A 48 -14.32 3.12 -12.76
CA PHE A 48 -15.12 4.20 -12.17
C PHE A 48 -16.59 4.09 -12.63
N PRO A 49 -17.60 4.39 -11.78
CA PRO A 49 -19.00 4.29 -12.17
C PRO A 49 -19.36 5.24 -13.32
N ALA A 50 -20.14 4.76 -14.29
CA ALA A 50 -20.49 5.53 -15.50
C ALA A 50 -21.44 6.70 -15.23
N GLU A 51 -22.18 6.64 -14.12
CA GLU A 51 -23.09 7.68 -13.66
C GLU A 51 -22.39 8.83 -12.91
N LEU A 52 -21.09 8.70 -12.63
CA LEU A 52 -20.28 9.71 -11.97
C LEU A 52 -19.18 10.22 -12.91
N ASP A 53 -18.73 11.44 -12.65
CA ASP A 53 -17.54 12.02 -13.27
C ASP A 53 -16.70 12.75 -12.21
N LEU A 54 -15.57 13.31 -12.62
CA LEU A 54 -14.68 14.13 -11.78
C LEU A 54 -14.78 15.63 -12.11
N LYS A 55 -15.86 16.06 -12.79
CA LYS A 55 -16.03 17.48 -13.14
C LYS A 55 -16.11 18.37 -11.90
N GLY A 56 -15.46 19.53 -12.02
CA GLY A 56 -15.35 20.52 -10.96
C GLY A 56 -14.30 20.17 -9.91
N MET A 57 -13.47 19.15 -10.15
CA MET A 57 -12.34 18.79 -9.29
C MET A 57 -11.03 19.13 -10.01
N GLN A 58 -10.14 19.85 -9.33
CA GLN A 58 -8.77 20.06 -9.77
C GLN A 58 -7.84 19.08 -9.05
N ILE A 59 -7.07 18.30 -9.81
CA ILE A 59 -6.22 17.23 -9.31
C ILE A 59 -4.78 17.43 -9.79
N VAL A 60 -3.85 17.52 -8.85
CA VAL A 60 -2.41 17.42 -9.18
C VAL A 60 -2.04 15.93 -9.28
N VAL A 61 -1.43 15.51 -10.39
CA VAL A 61 -1.05 14.11 -10.61
C VAL A 61 0.46 14.00 -10.74
N ASP A 62 1.10 13.42 -9.72
CA ASP A 62 2.54 13.12 -9.72
C ASP A 62 2.80 11.68 -10.19
N CYS A 63 3.46 11.55 -11.34
CA CYS A 63 3.75 10.26 -11.97
C CYS A 63 5.17 9.75 -11.71
N ALA A 64 5.92 10.34 -10.77
CA ALA A 64 7.26 9.88 -10.37
C ALA A 64 8.31 9.82 -11.49
N HIS A 65 8.08 10.50 -12.62
CA HIS A 65 8.82 10.26 -13.87
C HIS A 65 8.88 8.77 -14.26
N GLY A 66 7.87 8.01 -13.87
CA GLY A 66 7.79 6.56 -13.99
C GLY A 66 6.90 6.11 -15.14
N ALA A 67 6.47 4.85 -15.08
CA ALA A 67 5.70 4.16 -16.12
C ALA A 67 4.34 4.83 -16.39
N ALA A 68 3.76 5.49 -15.41
CA ALA A 68 2.43 6.09 -15.50
C ALA A 68 2.40 7.49 -16.17
N TYR A 69 3.56 8.07 -16.53
CA TYR A 69 3.70 9.47 -16.95
C TYR A 69 2.80 9.89 -18.13
N ASN A 70 2.51 8.96 -19.04
CA ASN A 70 1.70 9.17 -20.24
C ASN A 70 0.32 8.50 -20.17
N VAL A 71 -0.08 8.00 -19.00
CA VAL A 71 -1.36 7.32 -18.78
C VAL A 71 -2.17 8.03 -17.70
N ALA A 72 -1.62 8.17 -16.50
CA ALA A 72 -2.39 8.61 -15.33
C ALA A 72 -3.06 9.98 -15.52
N PRO A 73 -2.39 11.02 -16.06
CA PRO A 73 -3.04 12.31 -16.27
C PRO A 73 -4.25 12.23 -17.21
N HIS A 74 -4.16 11.42 -18.26
CA HIS A 74 -5.24 11.23 -19.22
C HIS A 74 -6.45 10.54 -18.59
N VAL A 75 -6.24 9.54 -17.72
CA VAL A 75 -7.34 8.85 -17.02
C VAL A 75 -8.20 9.84 -16.22
N PHE A 76 -7.58 10.70 -15.40
CA PHE A 76 -8.33 11.68 -14.60
C PHE A 76 -8.94 12.78 -15.46
N HIS A 77 -8.22 13.25 -16.48
CA HIS A 77 -8.71 14.29 -17.38
C HIS A 77 -9.93 13.83 -18.20
N GLU A 78 -9.90 12.61 -18.73
CA GLU A 78 -11.01 12.06 -19.52
C GLU A 78 -12.24 11.72 -18.67
N LEU A 79 -12.07 11.54 -17.35
CA LEU A 79 -13.17 11.50 -16.38
C LEU A 79 -13.68 12.89 -16.00
N GLY A 80 -13.10 13.97 -16.52
CA GLY A 80 -13.59 15.34 -16.40
C GLY A 80 -12.89 16.22 -15.36
N ALA A 81 -11.82 15.73 -14.70
CA ALA A 81 -11.04 16.57 -13.79
C ALA A 81 -10.21 17.63 -14.55
N ASP A 82 -9.96 18.76 -13.91
CA ASP A 82 -8.88 19.66 -14.30
C ASP A 82 -7.57 19.11 -13.74
N VAL A 83 -6.61 18.78 -14.61
CA VAL A 83 -5.42 18.00 -14.22
C VAL A 83 -4.17 18.86 -14.34
N VAL A 84 -3.41 18.93 -13.26
CA VAL A 84 -2.07 19.50 -13.22
C VAL A 84 -1.05 18.36 -13.17
N PRO A 85 -0.43 17.96 -14.29
CA PRO A 85 0.51 16.86 -14.31
C PRO A 85 1.91 17.31 -13.87
N ILE A 86 2.49 16.58 -12.92
CA ILE A 86 3.89 16.72 -12.48
C ILE A 86 4.57 15.35 -12.52
N GLY A 87 5.90 15.32 -12.50
CA GLY A 87 6.60 14.04 -12.64
C GLY A 87 6.35 13.34 -13.98
N VAL A 88 6.08 14.10 -15.06
CA VAL A 88 5.69 13.55 -16.38
C VAL A 88 6.74 13.71 -17.48
N LYS A 89 8.00 13.96 -17.11
CA LYS A 89 9.11 14.18 -18.06
C LYS A 89 10.26 13.21 -17.78
N PRO A 90 10.09 11.90 -18.03
CA PRO A 90 11.16 10.93 -17.81
C PRO A 90 12.35 11.19 -18.73
N ASP A 91 13.56 11.14 -18.19
CA ASP A 91 14.82 11.20 -18.96
C ASP A 91 15.61 9.87 -18.92
N GLY A 92 15.07 8.88 -18.20
CA GLY A 92 15.68 7.57 -18.00
C GLY A 92 16.52 7.46 -16.72
N LEU A 93 16.77 8.56 -16.01
CA LEU A 93 17.56 8.62 -14.77
C LEU A 93 16.76 9.19 -13.59
N ASN A 94 15.75 10.03 -13.86
CA ASN A 94 15.02 10.80 -12.85
C ASN A 94 13.79 10.09 -12.23
N ILE A 95 13.65 8.77 -12.42
CA ILE A 95 12.54 8.01 -11.83
C ILE A 95 12.59 8.06 -10.29
N ASN A 96 11.46 8.41 -9.66
CA ASN A 96 11.31 8.64 -8.22
C ASN A 96 12.20 9.75 -7.63
N GLU A 97 12.89 10.53 -8.44
CA GLU A 97 13.76 11.60 -7.95
C GLU A 97 12.92 12.76 -7.40
N ALA A 98 12.89 12.89 -6.07
CA ALA A 98 12.11 13.91 -5.35
C ALA A 98 10.62 13.97 -5.76
N SER A 99 10.05 12.82 -6.14
CA SER A 99 8.74 12.72 -6.79
C SER A 99 8.08 11.38 -6.45
N GLY A 100 6.76 11.31 -6.59
CA GLY A 100 5.97 10.11 -6.34
C GLY A 100 5.72 9.80 -4.86
N THR A 101 5.26 8.58 -4.58
CA THR A 101 4.82 8.17 -3.23
C THR A 101 5.93 8.24 -2.17
N ALA A 102 7.21 8.12 -2.57
CA ALA A 102 8.36 8.19 -1.68
C ALA A 102 8.71 9.61 -1.22
N SER A 103 8.31 10.64 -1.98
CA SER A 103 8.63 12.04 -1.69
C SER A 103 7.46 12.96 -2.05
N PRO A 104 6.40 13.00 -1.22
CA PRO A 104 5.17 13.73 -1.54
C PRO A 104 5.29 15.26 -1.38
N TRP A 105 6.45 15.80 -1.04
CA TRP A 105 6.63 17.23 -0.77
C TRP A 105 6.39 18.11 -2.00
N SER A 106 6.83 17.66 -3.17
CA SER A 106 6.54 18.32 -4.44
C SER A 106 5.03 18.36 -4.67
N LEU A 107 4.35 17.21 -4.53
CA LEU A 107 2.90 17.12 -4.64
C LEU A 107 2.17 18.07 -3.68
N VAL A 108 2.55 18.10 -2.39
CA VAL A 108 1.96 19.00 -1.39
C VAL A 108 2.13 20.47 -1.79
N SER A 109 3.32 20.84 -2.28
CA SER A 109 3.61 22.21 -2.73
C SER A 109 2.73 22.61 -3.92
N GLU A 110 2.60 21.71 -4.89
CA GLU A 110 1.84 21.94 -6.12
C GLU A 110 0.33 22.00 -5.84
N VAL A 111 -0.20 21.12 -4.97
CA VAL A 111 -1.60 21.17 -4.53
C VAL A 111 -1.93 22.54 -3.95
N LYS A 112 -1.08 23.06 -3.05
CA LYS A 112 -1.28 24.38 -2.45
C LYS A 112 -1.12 25.52 -3.45
N SER A 113 -0.11 25.44 -4.34
CA SER A 113 0.18 26.49 -5.31
C SER A 113 -0.93 26.64 -6.35
N HIS A 114 -1.53 25.51 -6.74
CA HIS A 114 -2.65 25.49 -7.69
C HIS A 114 -4.01 25.68 -7.01
N SER A 115 -4.09 25.64 -5.67
CA SER A 115 -5.38 25.55 -4.94
C SER A 115 -6.22 24.36 -5.40
N ALA A 116 -5.55 23.24 -5.68
CA ALA A 116 -6.18 22.01 -6.13
C ALA A 116 -6.94 21.33 -4.97
N ASP A 117 -7.99 20.59 -5.30
CA ASP A 117 -8.81 19.87 -4.31
C ASP A 117 -8.06 18.71 -3.67
N LEU A 118 -7.16 18.07 -4.43
CA LEU A 118 -6.29 17.00 -3.97
C LEU A 118 -5.11 16.75 -4.92
N GLY A 119 -4.14 16.00 -4.44
CA GLY A 119 -3.02 15.47 -5.21
C GLY A 119 -3.02 13.94 -5.20
N VAL A 120 -2.66 13.32 -6.32
CA VAL A 120 -2.44 11.87 -6.45
C VAL A 120 -0.98 11.64 -6.84
N ALA A 121 -0.22 10.95 -6.00
CA ALA A 121 1.14 10.50 -6.31
C ALA A 121 1.14 9.00 -6.59
N LEU A 122 1.79 8.61 -7.68
CA LEU A 122 2.12 7.25 -8.05
C LEU A 122 3.61 6.99 -7.81
N ASP A 123 4.03 5.73 -7.75
CA ASP A 123 5.45 5.38 -7.75
C ASP A 123 5.95 5.01 -9.16
N GLY A 124 7.22 4.62 -9.25
CA GLY A 124 7.93 4.45 -10.51
C GLY A 124 7.28 3.48 -11.49
N ASP A 125 6.65 2.40 -11.04
CA ASP A 125 5.92 1.46 -11.90
C ASP A 125 4.39 1.62 -11.80
N GLY A 126 3.90 2.43 -10.86
CA GLY A 126 2.50 2.82 -10.74
C GLY A 126 1.63 1.82 -9.98
N ASP A 127 2.22 0.93 -9.19
CA ASP A 127 1.49 -0.06 -8.39
C ASP A 127 1.06 0.49 -7.01
N ARG A 128 1.63 1.62 -6.57
CA ARG A 128 1.29 2.31 -5.33
C ARG A 128 0.66 3.67 -5.57
N VAL A 129 -0.14 4.09 -4.61
CA VAL A 129 -0.73 5.42 -4.55
C VAL A 129 -0.58 6.06 -3.17
N LEU A 130 -0.35 7.37 -3.17
CA LEU A 130 -0.51 8.26 -2.03
C LEU A 130 -1.39 9.43 -2.47
N ILE A 131 -2.32 9.86 -1.61
CA ILE A 131 -3.17 11.02 -1.89
C ILE A 131 -2.87 12.11 -0.87
N VAL A 132 -2.88 13.36 -1.33
CA VAL A 132 -2.73 14.56 -0.51
C VAL A 132 -4.04 15.36 -0.62
N ASP A 133 -4.59 15.86 0.48
CA ASP A 133 -5.75 16.77 0.43
C ASP A 133 -5.34 18.24 0.18
N ASP A 134 -6.35 19.09 -0.02
CA ASP A 134 -6.22 20.55 -0.16
C ASP A 134 -5.43 21.24 0.96
N ALA A 135 -5.50 20.70 2.19
CA ALA A 135 -4.72 21.19 3.33
C ALA A 135 -3.23 20.77 3.29
N GLY A 136 -2.88 19.85 2.39
CA GLY A 136 -1.54 19.28 2.25
C GLY A 136 -1.26 18.11 3.20
N ARG A 137 -2.28 17.46 3.76
CA ARG A 137 -2.13 16.23 4.54
C ARG A 137 -2.01 15.05 3.60
N ALA A 138 -0.95 14.26 3.76
CA ALA A 138 -0.78 13.00 3.06
C ALA A 138 -1.56 11.86 3.75
N TYR A 139 -2.14 10.98 2.92
CA TYR A 139 -2.88 9.79 3.33
C TYR A 139 -2.14 8.55 2.86
N ASP A 140 -1.77 7.69 3.81
CA ASP A 140 -1.08 6.43 3.53
C ASP A 140 -2.04 5.33 3.04
N GLY A 141 -1.48 4.18 2.67
CA GLY A 141 -2.27 3.06 2.14
C GLY A 141 -3.33 2.54 3.11
N ASP A 142 -3.11 2.59 4.43
CA ASP A 142 -4.11 2.14 5.41
C ASP A 142 -5.31 3.11 5.42
N GLN A 143 -5.07 4.42 5.36
CA GLN A 143 -6.12 5.43 5.33
C GLN A 143 -6.92 5.39 4.01
N LEU A 144 -6.24 5.19 2.88
CA LEU A 144 -6.88 5.06 1.57
C LEU A 144 -7.71 3.77 1.49
N LEU A 145 -7.16 2.65 1.94
CA LEU A 145 -7.87 1.37 2.05
C LEU A 145 -9.11 1.50 2.95
N TYR A 146 -9.00 2.24 4.04
CA TYR A 146 -10.11 2.50 4.96
C TYR A 146 -11.24 3.29 4.30
N ALA A 147 -10.92 4.33 3.52
CA ALA A 147 -11.91 5.12 2.80
C ALA A 147 -12.72 4.25 1.81
N VAL A 148 -12.04 3.39 1.04
CA VAL A 148 -12.69 2.44 0.12
C VAL A 148 -13.52 1.42 0.89
N ALA A 149 -12.97 0.85 1.97
CA ALA A 149 -13.66 -0.13 2.81
C ALA A 149 -14.94 0.45 3.44
N LYS A 150 -14.88 1.66 3.99
CA LYS A 150 -16.02 2.35 4.61
C LYS A 150 -17.15 2.60 3.61
N HIS A 151 -16.80 3.02 2.39
CA HIS A 151 -17.77 3.20 1.31
C HIS A 151 -18.43 1.89 0.89
N ARG A 152 -17.66 0.81 0.71
CA ARG A 152 -18.21 -0.52 0.35
C ARG A 152 -19.02 -1.15 1.50
N ALA A 153 -18.61 -0.93 2.74
CA ALA A 153 -19.34 -1.37 3.93
C ALA A 153 -20.72 -0.70 4.05
N ALA A 154 -20.83 0.59 3.72
CA ALA A 154 -22.11 1.30 3.70
C ALA A 154 -23.12 0.70 2.70
N LYS A 155 -22.63 0.07 1.63
CA LYS A 155 -23.43 -0.67 0.63
C LYS A 155 -23.70 -2.13 1.03
N LYS A 156 -23.17 -2.60 2.16
CA LYS A 156 -23.21 -4.01 2.63
C LYS A 156 -22.66 -5.03 1.63
N THR A 157 -21.72 -4.61 0.78
CA THR A 157 -21.12 -5.48 -0.26
C THR A 157 -19.73 -5.98 0.12
N LEU A 158 -19.21 -5.62 1.30
CA LEU A 158 -17.83 -5.91 1.68
C LEU A 158 -17.75 -7.15 2.59
N PRO A 159 -17.28 -8.32 2.09
CA PRO A 159 -17.19 -9.54 2.89
C PRO A 159 -16.04 -9.51 3.92
N GLY A 160 -15.04 -8.66 3.69
CA GLY A 160 -13.90 -8.44 4.58
C GLY A 160 -12.77 -7.68 3.89
N VAL A 161 -11.73 -7.35 4.63
CA VAL A 161 -10.56 -6.62 4.15
C VAL A 161 -9.26 -7.31 4.59
N ALA A 162 -8.32 -7.48 3.67
CA ALA A 162 -6.98 -7.96 3.98
C ALA A 162 -5.99 -6.80 4.14
N GLY A 163 -5.27 -6.77 5.25
CA GLY A 163 -4.08 -5.93 5.43
C GLY A 163 -2.85 -6.79 5.69
N THR A 164 -1.76 -6.20 6.16
CA THR A 164 -0.57 -6.96 6.57
C THR A 164 -0.37 -6.89 8.08
N LEU A 165 0.69 -7.57 8.56
CA LEU A 165 1.21 -7.36 9.91
C LEU A 165 1.58 -5.88 10.17
N MET A 166 1.88 -5.07 9.13
CA MET A 166 2.23 -3.66 9.27
C MET A 166 1.02 -2.73 9.38
N THR A 167 -0.16 -3.12 8.90
CA THR A 167 -1.37 -2.28 8.95
C THR A 167 -1.65 -1.80 10.37
N ASN A 168 -1.84 -0.50 10.58
CA ASN A 168 -1.99 0.11 11.88
C ASN A 168 -3.15 -0.51 12.69
N TYR A 169 -2.98 -0.69 14.01
CA TYR A 169 -3.97 -1.33 14.87
C TYR A 169 -5.26 -0.50 14.99
N ALA A 170 -5.19 0.82 14.78
CA ALA A 170 -6.36 1.66 14.68
C ALA A 170 -7.27 1.24 13.50
N PHE A 171 -6.69 0.78 12.39
CA PHE A 171 -7.44 0.28 11.23
C PHE A 171 -8.26 -0.96 11.60
N GLU A 172 -7.64 -1.92 12.31
CA GLU A 172 -8.32 -3.13 12.78
C GLU A 172 -9.48 -2.79 13.71
N LYS A 173 -9.28 -1.84 14.63
CA LYS A 173 -10.36 -1.33 15.49
C LYS A 173 -11.45 -0.63 14.69
N ALA A 174 -11.09 0.10 13.64
CA ALA A 174 -12.05 0.79 12.78
C ALA A 174 -12.88 -0.20 11.96
N MET A 175 -12.28 -1.25 11.40
CA MET A 175 -13.00 -2.35 10.73
C MET A 175 -13.98 -3.03 11.68
N ALA A 176 -13.56 -3.30 12.93
CA ALA A 176 -14.44 -3.87 13.94
C ALA A 176 -15.65 -2.98 14.25
N ARG A 177 -15.47 -1.65 14.32
CA ARG A 177 -16.59 -0.69 14.48
C ARG A 177 -17.55 -0.69 13.29
N LEU A 178 -17.04 -0.92 12.08
CA LEU A 178 -17.84 -1.05 10.86
C LEU A 178 -18.50 -2.43 10.71
N GLY A 179 -18.20 -3.38 11.60
CA GLY A 179 -18.67 -4.76 11.48
C GLY A 179 -18.07 -5.53 10.31
N VAL A 180 -16.91 -5.08 9.81
CA VAL A 180 -16.21 -5.68 8.66
C VAL A 180 -15.13 -6.63 9.15
N PRO A 181 -15.11 -7.91 8.72
CA PRO A 181 -14.01 -8.81 9.02
C PRO A 181 -12.68 -8.29 8.49
N PHE A 182 -11.64 -8.36 9.31
CA PHE A 182 -10.28 -7.98 8.92
C PHE A 182 -9.31 -9.13 9.18
N ALA A 183 -8.36 -9.33 8.27
CA ALA A 183 -7.31 -10.32 8.43
C ALA A 183 -5.95 -9.76 8.01
N ARG A 184 -4.90 -10.24 8.67
CA ARG A 184 -3.52 -9.80 8.46
C ARG A 184 -2.73 -10.88 7.73
N ALA A 185 -2.23 -10.55 6.56
CA ALA A 185 -1.26 -11.35 5.84
C ALA A 185 0.16 -11.10 6.38
N ARG A 186 1.10 -11.98 6.00
CA ARG A 186 2.54 -11.65 6.07
C ARG A 186 2.81 -10.38 5.24
N VAL A 187 3.93 -9.70 5.52
CA VAL A 187 4.29 -8.46 4.80
C VAL A 187 4.63 -8.77 3.35
N GLY A 188 4.04 -8.03 2.41
CA GLY A 188 4.17 -8.21 0.97
C GLY A 188 2.84 -8.47 0.25
N ASP A 189 2.64 -7.76 -0.86
CA ASP A 189 1.50 -7.82 -1.79
C ASP A 189 1.03 -9.24 -2.12
N ARG A 190 1.97 -10.15 -2.36
CA ARG A 190 1.71 -11.56 -2.66
C ARG A 190 0.88 -12.23 -1.57
N TYR A 191 1.24 -12.02 -0.30
CA TYR A 191 0.53 -12.66 0.82
C TYR A 191 -0.84 -12.02 1.06
N VAL A 192 -0.99 -10.72 0.76
CA VAL A 192 -2.30 -10.07 0.75
C VAL A 192 -3.19 -10.72 -0.31
N LEU A 193 -2.69 -10.90 -1.53
CA LEU A 193 -3.42 -11.54 -2.62
C LEU A 193 -3.80 -13.01 -2.31
N GLU A 194 -2.89 -13.79 -1.75
CA GLU A 194 -3.16 -15.16 -1.29
C GLU A 194 -4.29 -15.17 -0.24
N LEU A 195 -4.21 -14.28 0.76
CA LEU A 195 -5.23 -14.17 1.81
C LEU A 195 -6.61 -13.75 1.27
N LEU A 196 -6.64 -12.84 0.30
CA LEU A 196 -7.88 -12.44 -0.38
C LEU A 196 -8.54 -13.64 -1.08
N ARG A 197 -7.74 -14.45 -1.78
CA ARG A 197 -8.23 -15.65 -2.46
C ARG A 197 -8.75 -16.69 -1.49
N ASP A 198 -7.98 -17.00 -0.46
CA ASP A 198 -8.33 -18.01 0.55
C ASP A 198 -9.65 -17.67 1.26
N LYS A 199 -9.95 -16.37 1.40
CA LYS A 199 -11.17 -15.87 2.06
C LYS A 199 -12.30 -15.51 1.10
N GLY A 200 -12.07 -15.51 -0.22
CA GLY A 200 -13.03 -15.00 -1.20
C GLY A 200 -13.33 -13.50 -1.00
N TRP A 201 -12.33 -12.72 -0.58
CA TRP A 201 -12.43 -11.27 -0.40
C TRP A 201 -11.84 -10.54 -1.60
N GLU A 202 -12.29 -9.30 -1.83
CA GLU A 202 -11.90 -8.54 -3.03
C GLU A 202 -11.02 -7.32 -2.72
N LEU A 203 -11.02 -6.83 -1.47
CA LEU A 203 -10.33 -5.60 -1.09
C LEU A 203 -9.21 -5.88 -0.08
N GLY A 204 -7.99 -5.46 -0.42
CA GLY A 204 -6.88 -5.50 0.53
C GLY A 204 -5.77 -4.54 0.14
N GLY A 205 -4.76 -4.41 0.99
CA GLY A 205 -3.62 -3.57 0.68
C GLY A 205 -2.57 -3.49 1.77
N GLU A 206 -1.56 -2.66 1.49
CA GLU A 206 -0.45 -2.38 2.38
C GLU A 206 -0.38 -0.87 2.69
N ASN A 207 0.23 -0.52 3.83
CA ASN A 207 0.40 0.87 4.23
C ASN A 207 1.26 1.68 3.25
N SER A 208 2.05 1.02 2.39
CA SER A 208 2.84 1.63 1.31
C SER A 208 2.00 2.25 0.19
N GLY A 209 0.68 2.00 0.15
CA GLY A 209 -0.19 2.46 -0.93
C GLY A 209 -0.46 1.42 -2.01
N HIS A 210 0.09 0.20 -1.88
CA HIS A 210 -0.25 -0.92 -2.75
C HIS A 210 -1.63 -1.47 -2.36
N ILE A 211 -2.67 -1.10 -3.11
CA ILE A 211 -4.06 -1.46 -2.83
C ILE A 211 -4.59 -2.34 -3.96
N ILE A 212 -5.24 -3.44 -3.58
CA ILE A 212 -5.79 -4.45 -4.47
C ILE A 212 -7.31 -4.40 -4.39
N CYS A 213 -7.95 -4.18 -5.55
CA CYS A 213 -9.40 -4.29 -5.73
C CYS A 213 -9.68 -5.38 -6.77
N LEU A 214 -9.86 -6.64 -6.34
CA LEU A 214 -10.00 -7.81 -7.23
C LEU A 214 -11.25 -7.78 -8.12
N ASP A 215 -12.26 -7.01 -7.74
CA ASP A 215 -13.43 -6.73 -8.57
C ASP A 215 -13.13 -5.79 -9.74
N LYS A 216 -11.95 -5.15 -9.75
CA LYS A 216 -11.50 -4.18 -10.77
C LYS A 216 -10.26 -4.66 -11.50
N HIS A 217 -9.25 -5.14 -10.78
CA HIS A 217 -7.96 -5.55 -11.34
C HIS A 217 -7.31 -6.71 -10.58
N THR A 218 -6.35 -7.41 -11.20
CA THR A 218 -5.77 -8.66 -10.65
C THR A 218 -4.50 -8.45 -9.81
N THR A 219 -4.08 -7.20 -9.61
CA THR A 219 -2.88 -6.77 -8.88
C THR A 219 -3.11 -5.37 -8.31
N GLY A 220 -2.20 -4.89 -7.46
CA GLY A 220 -2.20 -3.49 -7.06
C GLY A 220 -1.94 -2.56 -8.25
N ASP A 221 -2.71 -1.47 -8.28
CA ASP A 221 -2.72 -0.50 -9.37
C ASP A 221 -3.07 0.85 -8.76
N GLY A 222 -2.10 1.77 -8.76
CA GLY A 222 -2.23 3.06 -8.10
C GLY A 222 -3.29 3.95 -8.75
N ILE A 223 -3.48 3.85 -10.08
CA ILE A 223 -4.52 4.62 -10.79
C ILE A 223 -5.90 4.09 -10.40
N VAL A 224 -6.11 2.78 -10.49
CA VAL A 224 -7.39 2.17 -10.10
C VAL A 224 -7.69 2.42 -8.62
N SER A 225 -6.69 2.33 -7.75
CA SER A 225 -6.82 2.61 -6.32
C SER A 225 -7.23 4.06 -6.06
N ALA A 226 -6.60 5.03 -6.73
CA ALA A 226 -7.00 6.43 -6.66
C ALA A 226 -8.46 6.60 -7.11
N LEU A 227 -8.86 5.99 -8.24
CA LEU A 227 -10.23 6.04 -8.73
C LEU A 227 -11.24 5.45 -7.74
N GLN A 228 -10.90 4.38 -7.02
CA GLN A 228 -11.78 3.82 -6.00
C GLN A 228 -11.93 4.74 -4.78
N VAL A 229 -10.87 5.46 -4.39
CA VAL A 229 -10.94 6.49 -3.34
C VAL A 229 -11.79 7.67 -3.81
N LEU A 230 -11.59 8.17 -5.04
CA LEU A 230 -12.39 9.26 -5.62
C LEU A 230 -13.86 8.87 -5.81
N HIS A 231 -14.14 7.61 -6.13
CA HIS A 231 -15.50 7.09 -6.18
C HIS A 231 -16.14 7.17 -4.78
N ALA A 232 -15.40 6.78 -3.73
CA ALA A 232 -15.90 6.90 -2.36
C ALA A 232 -16.21 8.36 -1.97
N THR A 233 -15.33 9.31 -2.30
CA THR A 233 -15.55 10.74 -1.98
C THR A 233 -16.73 11.32 -2.76
N ARG A 234 -16.80 11.06 -4.08
CA ARG A 234 -17.90 11.55 -4.94
C ARG A 234 -19.26 10.97 -4.54
N GLN A 235 -19.35 9.65 -4.34
CA GLN A 235 -20.61 8.98 -3.99
C GLN A 235 -21.14 9.44 -2.62
N LEU A 236 -20.25 9.67 -1.66
CA LEU A 236 -20.62 10.05 -0.29
C LEU A 236 -20.74 11.57 -0.10
N GLY A 237 -20.31 12.38 -1.07
CA GLY A 237 -20.30 13.84 -0.98
C GLY A 237 -19.45 14.36 0.18
N ARG A 238 -18.33 13.68 0.48
CA ARG A 238 -17.45 13.97 1.61
C ARG A 238 -15.99 14.05 1.18
N SER A 239 -15.23 14.90 1.84
CA SER A 239 -13.78 14.97 1.65
C SER A 239 -13.08 13.73 2.20
N LEU A 240 -11.85 13.48 1.75
CA LEU A 240 -11.06 12.36 2.26
C LEU A 240 -10.78 12.50 3.77
N ALA A 241 -10.58 13.74 4.23
CA ALA A 241 -10.43 14.06 5.64
C ALA A 241 -11.67 13.64 6.45
N GLU A 242 -12.88 13.95 5.97
CA GLU A 242 -14.13 13.56 6.62
C GLU A 242 -14.37 12.05 6.61
N LEU A 243 -14.03 11.37 5.51
CA LEU A 243 -14.18 9.91 5.40
C LEU A 243 -13.27 9.18 6.39
N THR A 244 -12.07 9.71 6.63
CA THR A 244 -11.04 9.09 7.47
C THR A 244 -10.96 9.70 8.87
N ALA A 245 -11.82 10.66 9.23
CA ALA A 245 -11.77 11.37 10.50
C ALA A 245 -11.87 10.46 11.75
N ASP A 246 -12.56 9.32 11.62
CA ASP A 246 -12.73 8.32 12.67
C ASP A 246 -11.64 7.22 12.67
N LEU A 247 -10.64 7.34 11.79
CA LEU A 247 -9.42 6.54 11.79
C LEU A 247 -8.25 7.39 12.30
N VAL A 248 -8.13 7.45 13.62
CA VAL A 248 -6.97 8.06 14.28
C VAL A 248 -5.90 6.98 14.42
N LEU A 249 -4.85 7.04 13.60
CA LEU A 249 -3.77 6.07 13.61
C LEU A 249 -3.05 6.08 14.97
N TYR A 250 -2.77 4.88 15.50
CA TYR A 250 -1.97 4.78 16.71
C TYR A 250 -0.51 5.13 16.41
N PRO A 251 0.18 5.85 17.31
CA PRO A 251 1.61 6.07 17.16
C PRO A 251 2.34 4.72 17.22
N GLN A 252 3.43 4.62 16.47
CA GLN A 252 4.25 3.42 16.37
C GLN A 252 5.70 3.77 16.75
N VAL A 253 6.33 2.87 17.51
CA VAL A 253 7.75 2.92 17.85
C VAL A 253 8.39 1.67 17.27
N LEU A 254 9.42 1.86 16.44
CA LEU A 254 10.19 0.78 15.84
C LEU A 254 11.65 0.88 16.29
N ILE A 255 12.15 -0.17 16.96
CA ILE A 255 13.55 -0.28 17.38
C ILE A 255 14.17 -1.48 16.66
N ASN A 256 15.23 -1.22 15.90
CA ASN A 256 16.04 -2.27 15.29
C ASN A 256 17.11 -2.70 16.28
N VAL A 257 17.13 -3.99 16.63
CA VAL A 257 18.12 -4.58 17.54
C VAL A 257 18.99 -5.53 16.76
N ALA A 258 20.31 -5.31 16.75
CA ALA A 258 21.26 -6.23 16.14
C ALA A 258 21.23 -7.58 16.88
N VAL A 259 21.21 -8.67 16.12
CA VAL A 259 21.19 -10.04 16.64
C VAL A 259 22.08 -10.93 15.78
N PRO A 260 22.61 -12.06 16.30
CA PRO A 260 23.32 -13.03 15.46
C PRO A 260 22.48 -13.49 14.25
N ARG A 261 23.16 -13.89 13.16
CA ARG A 261 22.48 -14.60 12.07
C ARG A 261 21.86 -15.88 12.64
N ASP A 262 20.62 -16.16 12.26
CA ASP A 262 19.80 -17.28 12.76
C ASP A 262 19.38 -17.19 14.24
N PHE A 263 19.37 -15.98 14.82
CA PHE A 263 18.86 -15.76 16.17
C PHE A 263 17.36 -16.10 16.30
N ASP A 264 17.08 -17.24 16.93
CA ASP A 264 15.73 -17.72 17.21
C ASP A 264 15.17 -17.09 18.50
N TRP A 265 14.71 -15.85 18.38
CA TRP A 265 14.19 -15.05 19.49
C TRP A 265 13.03 -15.74 20.25
N GLN A 266 12.28 -16.63 19.58
CA GLN A 266 11.12 -17.31 20.17
C GLN A 266 11.53 -18.31 21.26
N LYS A 267 12.77 -18.81 21.23
CA LYS A 267 13.31 -19.71 22.25
C LYS A 267 13.73 -19.00 23.54
N HIS A 268 13.83 -17.68 23.54
CA HIS A 268 14.29 -16.93 24.70
C HIS A 268 13.13 -16.49 25.60
N HIS A 269 13.02 -17.15 26.76
CA HIS A 269 11.96 -16.85 27.74
C HIS A 269 11.95 -15.38 28.21
N SER A 270 13.11 -14.73 28.28
CA SER A 270 13.22 -13.31 28.65
C SER A 270 12.50 -12.39 27.66
N ILE A 271 12.63 -12.66 26.35
CA ILE A 271 11.98 -11.89 25.28
C ILE A 271 10.47 -12.12 25.32
N MET A 272 10.04 -13.38 25.40
CA MET A 272 8.61 -13.73 25.48
C MET A 272 7.93 -13.12 26.71
N LYS A 273 8.62 -13.10 27.85
CA LYS A 273 8.14 -12.45 29.08
C LYS A 273 8.01 -10.94 28.92
N ALA A 274 8.99 -10.29 28.29
CA ALA A 274 8.94 -8.85 28.02
C ALA A 274 7.80 -8.49 27.06
N GLN A 275 7.61 -9.28 25.99
CA GLN A 275 6.48 -9.14 25.07
C GLN A 275 5.14 -9.26 25.80
N ALA A 276 4.93 -10.33 26.58
CA ALA A 276 3.68 -10.54 27.31
C ALA A 276 3.43 -9.49 28.40
N ALA A 277 4.48 -8.90 28.98
CA ALA A 277 4.36 -7.78 29.90
C ALA A 277 3.89 -6.50 29.18
N ALA A 278 4.50 -6.20 28.02
CA ALA A 278 4.13 -5.07 27.18
C ALA A 278 2.68 -5.19 26.67
N GLU A 279 2.28 -6.35 26.14
CA GLU A 279 0.91 -6.59 25.68
C GLU A 279 -0.12 -6.39 26.80
N ARG A 280 0.19 -6.85 28.03
CA ARG A 280 -0.65 -6.62 29.21
C ARG A 280 -0.72 -5.14 29.59
N SER A 281 0.38 -4.40 29.54
CA SER A 281 0.37 -2.97 29.87
C SER A 281 -0.43 -2.14 28.86
N LEU A 282 -0.45 -2.56 27.59
CA LEU A 282 -1.22 -1.88 26.54
C LEU A 282 -2.74 -2.12 26.69
N ASN A 283 -3.17 -3.17 27.38
CA ASN A 283 -4.56 -3.44 27.74
C ASN A 283 -5.56 -3.25 26.58
N GLY A 284 -5.24 -3.81 25.41
CA GLY A 284 -6.09 -3.72 24.21
C GLY A 284 -6.10 -2.36 23.50
N ARG A 285 -5.28 -1.40 23.96
CA ARG A 285 -5.03 -0.07 23.35
C ARG A 285 -3.71 -0.02 22.59
N GLY A 286 -3.20 -1.18 22.18
CA GLY A 286 -1.96 -1.31 21.43
C GLY A 286 -1.61 -2.76 21.12
N ARG A 287 -0.54 -2.96 20.36
CA ARG A 287 0.02 -4.27 20.03
C ARG A 287 1.54 -4.24 19.93
N VAL A 288 2.14 -5.42 20.07
CA VAL A 288 3.56 -5.67 19.86
C VAL A 288 3.73 -6.53 18.62
N LEU A 289 4.74 -6.23 17.80
CA LEU A 289 5.16 -7.04 16.66
C LEU A 289 6.68 -7.21 16.69
N LEU A 290 7.12 -8.45 16.86
CA LEU A 290 8.53 -8.84 16.74
C LEU A 290 8.71 -9.60 15.42
N ARG A 291 9.68 -9.16 14.60
CA ARG A 291 10.01 -9.85 13.36
C ARG A 291 11.50 -9.76 13.01
N PRO A 292 12.12 -10.83 12.50
CA PRO A 292 13.46 -10.73 11.94
C PRO A 292 13.44 -9.90 10.65
N SER A 293 14.57 -9.27 10.32
CA SER A 293 14.81 -8.73 8.98
C SER A 293 15.26 -9.86 8.05
N GLY A 294 14.75 -9.89 6.81
CA GLY A 294 15.13 -10.91 5.83
C GLY A 294 16.51 -10.67 5.20
N THR A 295 16.99 -9.43 5.23
CA THR A 295 18.23 -9.00 4.57
C THR A 295 19.36 -8.64 5.54
N GLU A 296 19.02 -8.30 6.78
CA GLU A 296 19.95 -7.77 7.78
C GLU A 296 19.88 -8.61 9.06
N PRO A 297 20.98 -8.77 9.81
CA PRO A 297 21.00 -9.49 11.08
C PRO A 297 20.41 -8.63 12.22
N VAL A 298 19.14 -8.26 12.09
CA VAL A 298 18.42 -7.42 13.06
C VAL A 298 17.04 -8.01 13.37
N LEU A 299 16.65 -7.94 14.64
CA LEU A 299 15.29 -8.16 15.10
C LEU A 299 14.59 -6.80 15.22
N ARG A 300 13.47 -6.65 14.51
CA ARG A 300 12.64 -5.44 14.53
C ARG A 300 11.63 -5.56 15.65
N VAL A 301 11.75 -4.67 16.64
CA VAL A 301 10.83 -4.54 17.78
C VAL A 301 9.89 -3.38 17.49
N MET A 302 8.64 -3.68 17.16
CA MET A 302 7.62 -2.65 16.92
C MET A 302 6.56 -2.71 18.02
N VAL A 303 6.24 -1.56 18.60
CA VAL A 303 5.12 -1.39 19.53
C VAL A 303 4.30 -0.21 19.08
N GLU A 304 2.99 -0.38 19.06
CA GLU A 304 2.06 0.69 18.68
C GLU A 304 0.86 0.71 19.62
N GLY A 305 0.27 1.88 19.83
CA GLY A 305 -0.80 2.08 20.80
C GLY A 305 -0.74 3.45 21.46
N GLU A 306 -1.48 3.63 22.55
CA GLU A 306 -1.57 4.90 23.27
C GLU A 306 -1.48 4.73 24.80
N PRO A 307 -0.87 5.69 25.54
CA PRO A 307 -0.18 6.90 25.06
C PRO A 307 1.25 6.60 24.57
N ARG A 308 1.88 7.58 23.90
CA ARG A 308 3.20 7.42 23.24
C ARG A 308 4.30 7.02 24.21
N GLU A 309 4.32 7.59 25.40
CA GLU A 309 5.31 7.33 26.43
C GLU A 309 5.27 5.87 26.90
N ALA A 310 4.07 5.29 26.96
CA ALA A 310 3.89 3.89 27.35
C ALA A 310 4.42 2.93 26.28
N ILE A 311 4.18 3.21 24.99
CA ILE A 311 4.70 2.37 23.90
C ILE A 311 6.22 2.50 23.74
N GLU A 312 6.79 3.68 23.97
CA GLU A 312 8.25 3.90 23.96
C GLU A 312 8.92 3.10 25.08
N SER A 313 8.37 3.16 26.29
CA SER A 313 8.86 2.38 27.43
C SER A 313 8.78 0.87 27.17
N ALA A 314 7.65 0.39 26.64
CA ALA A 314 7.45 -1.01 26.29
C ALA A 314 8.43 -1.48 25.20
N ALA A 315 8.59 -0.70 24.13
CA ALA A 315 9.53 -1.01 23.05
C ALA A 315 10.98 -1.09 23.56
N GLN A 316 11.39 -0.14 24.40
CA GLN A 316 12.73 -0.15 24.99
C GLN A 316 12.94 -1.34 25.94
N SER A 317 11.93 -1.71 26.73
CA SER A 317 12.00 -2.87 27.62
C SER A 317 12.21 -4.17 26.82
N ILE A 318 11.45 -4.36 25.74
CA ILE A 318 11.62 -5.51 24.86
C ILE A 318 12.99 -5.47 24.17
N ALA A 319 13.39 -4.31 23.63
CA ALA A 319 14.68 -4.15 22.98
C ALA A 319 15.85 -4.46 23.94
N ALA A 320 15.76 -4.08 25.21
CA ALA A 320 16.76 -4.43 26.22
C ALA A 320 16.81 -5.95 26.48
N ALA A 321 15.66 -6.61 26.56
CA ALA A 321 15.61 -8.07 26.70
C ALA A 321 16.23 -8.78 25.48
N VAL A 322 15.99 -8.27 24.27
CA VAL A 322 16.60 -8.79 23.03
C VAL A 322 18.11 -8.59 23.06
N ARG A 323 18.61 -7.39 23.36
CA ARG A 323 20.06 -7.11 23.45
C ARG A 323 20.75 -8.04 24.45
N SER A 324 20.14 -8.24 25.62
CA SER A 324 20.69 -9.14 26.65
C SER A 324 20.68 -10.61 26.23
N ALA A 325 19.70 -11.05 25.44
CA ALA A 325 19.59 -12.42 24.97
C ALA A 325 20.50 -12.70 23.76
N ALA A 326 20.83 -11.67 22.99
CA ALA A 326 21.70 -11.71 21.82
C ALA A 326 23.18 -11.43 22.14
N SER A 327 23.49 -11.08 23.40
CA SER A 327 24.87 -10.90 23.91
C SER A 327 25.54 -12.23 24.21
#